data_AF-A0A3S0Q8J2-F1
#
_entry.id   AF-A0A3S0Q8J2-F1
#
_cell.length_a   1.000
_cell.length_b   1.000
_cell.length_c   1.000
_cell.angle_alpha   90.00
_cell.angle_beta   90.00
_cell.angle_gamma   90.00
#
_symmetry.space_group_name_H-M   'P 1'
#
loop_
_entity.id
_entity.type
_entity.pdbx_description
1 polymer ?
#
loop_
_entity_poly.entity_id
_entity_poly.type
_entity_poly.pdbx_seq_one_letter_code
_entity_poly.pdbx_strand_id
1 'polypeptide(L)'
;MEENNLVIISTITLFIVVLTMIFIYVVFIKKKTNLLIAQKEKDLRFEKELATSQVEIKEQTLNYIGQELHDDLGQKLSVVRLRQNQLITKLKNAEKDELHELNELLGECIQDIRNLSKTLITEQIIHFGLAESIEREVQRIKKLKLLK
;
A
#
# COMPACT_ATOMS: atom_id res chain seq x y z
N MET A 1 24.21 -64.75 46.64
CA MET A 1 24.89 -63.50 46.23
C MET A 1 24.60 -63.17 44.77
N GLU A 2 24.59 -64.16 43.88
CA GLU A 2 24.32 -63.98 42.44
C GLU A 2 22.91 -63.47 42.11
N GLU A 3 21.86 -63.97 42.79
CA GLU A 3 20.48 -63.51 42.56
C GLU A 3 20.27 -62.02 42.87
N ASN A 4 20.89 -61.51 43.94
CA ASN A 4 20.79 -60.09 44.30
C ASN A 4 21.46 -59.19 43.25
N ASN A 5 22.57 -59.64 42.66
CA ASN A 5 23.28 -58.89 41.62
C ASN A 5 22.45 -58.81 40.32
N LEU A 6 21.74 -59.88 39.94
CA LEU A 6 20.85 -59.89 38.76
C LEU A 6 19.67 -58.92 38.92
N VAL A 7 19.08 -58.86 40.13
CA VAL A 7 17.98 -57.93 40.43
C VAL A 7 18.47 -56.47 40.37
N ILE A 8 19.66 -56.18 40.90
CA ILE A 8 20.25 -54.84 40.85
C ILE A 8 20.54 -54.42 39.40
N ILE A 9 21.16 -55.29 38.60
CA ILE A 9 21.50 -55.00 37.19
C ILE A 9 20.23 -54.72 36.39
N SER A 10 19.21 -55.57 36.48
CA SER A 10 17.95 -55.39 35.74
C SER A 10 17.23 -54.09 36.11
N THR A 11 17.23 -53.71 37.39
CA THR A 11 16.66 -52.44 37.87
C THR A 11 17.41 -51.23 37.30
N ILE A 12 18.75 -51.26 37.30
CA ILE A 12 19.58 -50.19 36.74
C ILE A 12 19.36 -50.07 35.23
N THR A 13 19.32 -51.20 34.51
CA THR A 13 19.06 -51.21 33.07
C THR A 13 17.69 -50.60 32.74
N LEU A 14 16.64 -50.97 33.49
CA LEU A 14 15.31 -50.38 33.31
C LEU A 14 15.32 -48.86 33.54
N PHE A 15 16.02 -48.41 34.57
CA PHE A 15 16.14 -46.98 34.88
C PHE A 15 16.84 -46.19 33.77
N ILE A 16 17.92 -46.74 33.20
CA ILE A 16 18.62 -46.14 32.05
C ILE A 16 17.70 -46.07 30.83
N VAL A 17 16.94 -47.13 30.55
CA VAL A 17 15.96 -47.14 29.44
C VAL A 17 14.89 -46.06 29.63
N VAL A 18 14.36 -45.88 30.84
CA VAL A 18 13.38 -44.83 31.12
C VAL A 18 13.99 -43.44 30.95
N LEU A 19 15.19 -43.20 31.47
CA LEU A 19 15.87 -41.90 31.34
C LEU A 19 16.17 -41.55 29.88
N THR A 20 16.65 -42.51 29.10
CA THR A 20 16.91 -42.32 27.66
C THR A 20 15.63 -42.03 26.89
N MET A 21 14.52 -42.72 27.20
CA MET A 21 13.21 -42.44 26.61
C MET A 21 12.75 -41.01 26.93
N ILE A 22 12.86 -40.57 28.18
CA ILE A 22 12.52 -39.19 28.60
C ILE A 22 13.40 -38.18 27.85
N PHE A 23 14.71 -38.44 27.76
CA PHE A 23 15.64 -37.56 27.06
C PHE A 23 15.26 -37.39 25.58
N ILE A 24 15.01 -38.49 24.87
CA ILE A 24 14.58 -38.47 23.46
C ILE A 24 13.26 -37.72 23.33
N TYR A 25 12.30 -37.96 24.22
CA TYR A 25 11.01 -37.28 24.20
C TYR A 25 11.14 -35.75 24.36
N VAL A 26 11.97 -35.29 25.31
CA VAL A 26 12.23 -33.86 25.52
C VAL A 26 12.88 -33.23 24.28
N VAL A 27 13.88 -33.88 23.69
CA VAL A 27 14.54 -33.40 22.47
C VAL A 27 13.54 -33.32 21.31
N PHE A 28 12.70 -34.35 21.16
CA PHE A 28 11.67 -34.39 20.12
C PHE A 28 10.66 -33.25 20.27
N ILE A 29 10.14 -33.00 21.48
CA ILE A 29 9.24 -31.88 21.76
C ILE A 29 9.92 -30.56 21.43
N LYS A 30 11.14 -30.32 21.91
CA LYS A 30 11.86 -29.07 21.65
C LYS A 30 12.02 -28.82 20.15
N LYS A 31 12.43 -29.84 19.40
CA LYS A 31 12.59 -29.74 17.94
C LYS A 31 11.26 -29.46 17.26
N LYS A 32 10.19 -30.17 17.63
CA LYS A 32 8.84 -29.97 17.08
C LYS A 32 8.33 -28.55 17.37
N THR A 33 8.47 -28.07 18.61
CA THR A 33 8.06 -26.72 19.00
C THR A 33 8.82 -25.65 18.22
N ASN A 34 10.14 -25.79 18.08
CA ASN A 34 10.94 -24.82 17.31
C ASN A 34 10.53 -24.78 15.83
N LEU A 35 10.23 -25.93 15.23
CA LEU A 35 9.73 -25.99 13.85
C LEU A 35 8.37 -25.32 13.70
N LEU A 36 7.44 -25.55 14.65
CA LEU A 36 6.11 -24.92 14.62
C LEU A 36 6.19 -23.41 14.81
N ILE A 37 7.06 -22.92 15.71
CA ILE A 37 7.27 -21.48 15.91
C ILE A 37 7.86 -20.85 14.65
N ALA A 38 8.90 -21.46 14.08
CA ALA A 38 9.53 -20.97 12.86
C ALA A 38 8.56 -20.95 11.67
N GLN A 39 7.69 -21.96 11.55
CA GLN A 39 6.66 -21.99 10.52
C GLN A 39 5.64 -20.87 10.73
N LYS A 40 5.12 -20.70 11.96
CA LYS A 40 4.18 -19.63 12.28
C LYS A 40 4.76 -18.23 12.04
N GLU A 41 6.04 -18.02 12.32
CA GLU A 41 6.70 -16.75 12.03
C GLU A 41 6.81 -16.50 10.53
N LYS A 42 7.13 -17.53 9.73
CA LYS A 42 7.15 -17.42 8.27
C LYS A 42 5.76 -17.11 7.71
N ASP A 43 4.74 -17.80 8.18
CA ASP A 43 3.35 -17.57 7.75
C ASP A 43 2.91 -16.15 8.07
N LEU A 44 3.19 -15.67 9.29
CA LEU A 44 2.87 -14.30 9.70
C LEU A 44 3.62 -13.25 8.87
N ARG A 45 4.90 -13.48 8.57
CA ARG A 45 5.69 -12.59 7.70
C ARG A 45 5.13 -12.55 6.29
N PHE A 46 4.80 -13.71 5.73
CA PHE A 46 4.21 -13.84 4.41
C PHE A 46 2.85 -13.12 4.32
N GLU A 47 1.95 -13.32 5.30
CA GLU A 47 0.67 -12.63 5.35
C GLU A 47 0.84 -11.11 5.44
N LYS A 48 1.80 -10.64 6.25
CA LYS A 48 2.10 -9.22 6.36
C LYS A 48 2.62 -8.64 5.04
N GLU A 49 3.56 -9.32 4.39
CA GLU A 49 4.13 -8.88 3.11
C GLU A 49 3.07 -8.88 2.00
N LEU A 50 2.20 -9.89 1.97
CA LEU A 50 1.06 -9.95 1.06
C LEU A 50 0.09 -8.78 1.28
N ALA A 51 -0.25 -8.47 2.53
CA ALA A 51 -1.13 -7.35 2.86
C ALA A 51 -0.50 -6.00 2.45
N THR A 52 0.78 -5.79 2.73
CA THR A 52 1.51 -4.59 2.30
C THR A 52 1.53 -4.49 0.77
N SER A 53 1.88 -5.56 0.07
CA SER A 53 1.92 -5.57 -1.40
C SER A 53 0.55 -5.27 -2.01
N GLN A 54 -0.55 -5.77 -1.44
CA GLN A 54 -1.90 -5.41 -1.89
C GLN A 54 -2.21 -3.92 -1.72
N VAL A 55 -1.75 -3.30 -0.63
CA VAL A 55 -1.90 -1.85 -0.42
C VAL A 55 -1.08 -1.08 -1.44
N GLU A 56 0.19 -1.44 -1.63
CA GLU A 56 1.09 -0.79 -2.59
C GLU A 56 0.55 -0.88 -4.03
N ILE A 57 0.07 -2.05 -4.45
CA ILE A 57 -0.53 -2.24 -5.78
C ILE A 57 -1.79 -1.38 -5.93
N LYS A 58 -2.62 -1.27 -4.89
CA LYS A 58 -3.82 -0.41 -4.92
C LYS A 58 -3.44 1.05 -5.05
N GLU A 59 -2.48 1.52 -4.25
CA GLU A 59 -2.00 2.91 -4.31
C GLU A 59 -1.38 3.24 -5.68
N GLN A 60 -0.55 2.35 -6.22
CA GLN A 60 0.01 2.48 -7.56
C GLN A 60 -1.09 2.55 -8.63
N THR A 61 -2.11 1.68 -8.52
CA THR A 61 -3.23 1.66 -9.46
C THR A 61 -4.06 2.94 -9.39
N LEU A 62 -4.36 3.43 -8.18
CA LEU A 62 -5.11 4.68 -8.00
C LEU A 62 -4.33 5.89 -8.54
N ASN A 63 -3.02 5.95 -8.27
CA ASN A 63 -2.14 6.98 -8.83
C ASN A 63 -2.11 6.93 -10.36
N TYR A 64 -1.96 5.74 -10.93
CA TYR A 64 -1.96 5.54 -12.39
C TYR A 64 -3.28 6.02 -13.01
N ILE A 65 -4.43 5.60 -12.46
CA ILE A 65 -5.75 6.04 -12.94
C ILE A 65 -5.90 7.55 -12.82
N GLY A 66 -5.50 8.12 -11.68
CA GLY A 66 -5.61 9.55 -11.44
C GLY A 66 -4.77 10.37 -12.43
N GLN A 67 -3.56 9.91 -12.76
CA GLN A 67 -2.71 10.54 -13.78
C GLN A 67 -3.34 10.44 -15.17
N GLU A 68 -3.80 9.26 -15.57
CA GLU A 68 -4.46 9.05 -16.87
C GLU A 68 -5.71 9.95 -17.02
N LEU A 69 -6.47 10.12 -15.95
CA LEU A 69 -7.62 11.04 -15.95
C LEU A 69 -7.22 12.50 -16.15
N HIS A 70 -6.15 12.98 -15.51
CA HIS A 70 -5.69 14.36 -15.67
C HIS A 70 -5.11 14.62 -17.06
N ASP A 71 -4.20 13.74 -17.46
CA ASP A 71 -3.37 13.93 -18.65
C ASP A 71 -4.09 13.49 -19.92
N ASP A 72 -4.80 12.35 -19.94
CA ASP A 72 -5.45 11.89 -21.16
C ASP A 72 -6.85 12.49 -21.31
N LEU A 73 -7.75 12.26 -20.34
CA LEU A 73 -9.14 12.73 -20.43
C LEU A 73 -9.23 14.25 -20.25
N GLY A 74 -8.57 14.81 -19.23
CA GLY A 74 -8.59 16.24 -18.94
C GLY A 74 -8.05 17.09 -20.10
N GLN A 75 -6.98 16.64 -20.76
CA GLN A 75 -6.43 17.34 -21.92
C GLN A 75 -7.33 17.20 -23.16
N LYS A 76 -7.84 16.00 -23.48
CA LYS A 76 -8.74 15.80 -24.63
C LYS A 76 -10.01 16.64 -24.52
N LEU A 77 -10.64 16.68 -23.35
CA LEU A 77 -11.82 17.51 -23.12
C LEU A 77 -11.51 19.00 -23.22
N SER A 78 -10.33 19.43 -22.75
CA SER A 78 -9.87 20.81 -22.92
C SER A 78 -9.72 21.19 -24.41
N VAL A 79 -9.25 20.26 -25.25
CA VAL A 79 -9.18 20.45 -26.71
C VAL A 79 -10.56 20.52 -27.35
N VAL A 80 -11.49 19.65 -26.93
CA VAL A 80 -12.89 19.69 -27.39
C VAL A 80 -13.50 21.05 -27.05
N ARG A 81 -13.30 21.53 -25.82
CA ARG A 81 -13.78 22.84 -25.36
C ARG A 81 -13.21 23.98 -26.20
N LEU A 82 -11.91 23.92 -26.52
CA LEU A 82 -11.28 24.92 -27.39
C LEU A 82 -11.90 24.93 -28.79
N ARG A 83 -12.10 23.77 -29.41
CA ARG A 83 -12.73 23.66 -30.74
C ARG A 83 -14.17 24.16 -30.74
N GLN A 84 -14.94 23.85 -29.69
CA GLN A 84 -16.30 24.34 -29.53
C GLN A 84 -16.35 25.87 -29.44
N ASN A 85 -15.46 26.50 -28.67
CA ASN A 85 -15.37 27.97 -28.61
C ASN A 85 -15.03 28.60 -29.98
N GLN A 86 -14.19 27.94 -30.79
CA GLN A 86 -13.90 28.36 -32.17
C GLN A 86 -15.11 28.22 -33.13
N LEU A 87 -16.04 27.31 -32.85
CA LEU A 87 -17.28 27.15 -33.62
C LEU A 87 -18.32 28.22 -33.23
N ILE A 88 -18.48 28.47 -31.92
CA ILE A 88 -19.38 29.51 -31.37
C ILE A 88 -19.09 30.88 -31.98
N THR A 89 -17.81 31.21 -32.19
CA THR A 89 -17.38 32.49 -32.77
C THR A 89 -17.71 32.63 -34.27
N LYS A 90 -18.10 31.54 -34.96
CA LYS A 90 -18.44 31.54 -36.39
C LYS A 90 -19.95 31.55 -36.66
N LEU A 91 -20.80 31.40 -35.63
CA LEU A 91 -22.26 31.29 -35.76
C LEU A 91 -22.99 32.61 -35.46
N LYS A 92 -24.11 32.87 -36.16
CA LYS A 92 -24.86 34.14 -36.13
C LYS A 92 -26.23 34.10 -35.43
N ASN A 93 -26.76 32.94 -35.03
CA ASN A 93 -28.16 32.74 -34.60
C ASN A 93 -28.30 32.02 -33.23
N ALA A 94 -29.55 31.73 -32.84
CA ALA A 94 -30.02 31.02 -31.63
C ALA A 94 -29.26 29.73 -31.25
N GLU A 95 -28.61 29.06 -32.20
CA GLU A 95 -27.70 27.91 -31.94
C GLU A 95 -26.49 28.28 -31.04
N LYS A 96 -26.21 29.58 -30.89
CA LYS A 96 -25.12 30.09 -30.06
C LYS A 96 -25.37 29.92 -28.56
N ASP A 97 -26.63 29.96 -28.13
CA ASP A 97 -27.01 29.83 -26.72
C ASP A 97 -26.91 28.35 -26.27
N GLU A 98 -27.42 27.40 -27.07
CA GLU A 98 -27.27 25.95 -26.82
C GLU A 98 -25.79 25.53 -26.81
N LEU A 99 -24.96 26.09 -27.71
CA LEU A 99 -23.53 25.81 -27.71
C LEU A 99 -22.79 26.43 -26.52
N HIS A 100 -23.29 27.53 -25.97
CA HIS A 100 -22.75 28.12 -24.75
C HIS A 100 -23.02 27.22 -23.54
N GLU A 101 -24.25 26.71 -23.43
CA GLU A 101 -24.66 25.79 -22.36
C GLU A 101 -23.84 24.48 -22.40
N LEU A 102 -23.63 23.91 -23.60
CA LEU A 102 -22.73 22.76 -23.78
C LEU A 102 -21.28 23.04 -23.38
N ASN A 103 -20.78 24.26 -23.61
CA ASN A 103 -19.41 24.66 -23.26
C ASN A 103 -19.24 24.85 -21.74
N GLU A 104 -20.29 25.30 -21.04
CA GLU A 104 -20.34 25.34 -19.59
C GLU A 104 -20.35 23.93 -18.99
N LEU A 105 -21.25 23.04 -19.47
CA LEU A 105 -21.30 21.63 -19.08
C LEU A 105 -19.96 20.92 -19.29
N LEU A 106 -19.29 21.17 -20.42
CA LEU A 106 -17.97 20.62 -20.68
C LEU A 106 -16.91 21.17 -19.72
N GLY A 107 -17.03 22.44 -19.33
CA GLY A 107 -16.19 23.05 -18.30
C GLY A 107 -16.36 22.38 -16.93
N GLU A 108 -17.60 22.11 -16.53
CA GLU A 108 -17.92 21.37 -15.30
C GLU A 108 -17.35 19.94 -15.34
N CYS A 109 -17.57 19.19 -16.42
CA CYS A 109 -17.01 17.84 -16.59
C CYS A 109 -15.47 17.81 -16.50
N ILE A 110 -14.78 18.80 -17.10
CA ILE A 110 -13.33 18.93 -16.98
C ILE A 110 -12.92 19.17 -15.52
N GLN A 111 -13.67 20.00 -14.80
CA GLN A 111 -13.38 20.31 -13.40
C GLN A 111 -13.62 19.08 -12.50
N ASP A 112 -14.70 18.33 -12.74
CA ASP A 112 -15.01 17.11 -12.01
C ASP A 112 -13.96 16.02 -12.22
N ILE A 113 -13.51 15.82 -13.46
CA ILE A 113 -12.41 14.88 -13.77
C ILE A 113 -11.12 15.32 -13.09
N ARG A 114 -10.81 16.62 -13.06
CA ARG A 114 -9.63 17.13 -12.34
C ARG A 114 -9.74 16.93 -10.83
N ASN A 115 -10.92 17.11 -10.25
CA ASN A 115 -11.16 16.88 -8.83
C ASN A 115 -11.05 15.39 -8.49
N LEU A 116 -11.61 14.51 -9.33
CA LEU A 116 -11.51 13.07 -9.20
C LEU A 116 -10.05 12.60 -9.32
N SER A 117 -9.34 13.07 -10.35
CA SER A 117 -7.92 12.82 -10.55
C SER A 117 -7.11 13.20 -9.30
N LYS A 118 -7.29 14.41 -8.74
CA LYS A 118 -6.61 14.84 -7.51
C LYS A 118 -6.94 13.99 -6.28
N THR A 119 -8.13 13.40 -6.24
CA THR A 119 -8.54 12.53 -5.12
C THR A 119 -7.92 11.14 -5.24
N LEU A 120 -7.68 10.66 -6.47
CA LEU A 120 -7.08 9.36 -6.76
C LEU A 120 -5.55 9.41 -6.73
N ILE A 121 -4.96 10.51 -7.19
CA ILE A 121 -3.52 10.76 -7.06
C ILE A 121 -3.25 11.11 -5.60
N THR A 122 -2.63 10.17 -4.90
CA THR A 122 -2.13 10.38 -3.54
C THR A 122 -0.81 11.13 -3.63
N GLU A 123 -0.82 12.43 -3.97
CA GLU A 123 0.42 13.21 -4.02
C GLU A 123 0.80 13.83 -2.65
N GLN A 124 2.01 13.45 -2.22
CA GLN A 124 3.02 14.25 -1.50
C GLN A 124 3.12 14.32 0.02
N ILE A 125 2.17 13.83 0.83
CA ILE A 125 2.42 13.80 2.30
C ILE A 125 3.24 12.58 2.74
N ILE A 126 3.29 11.51 1.92
CA ILE A 126 3.91 10.25 2.36
C ILE A 126 5.39 10.14 1.97
N HIS A 127 5.82 10.78 0.87
CA HIS A 127 7.22 10.69 0.42
C HIS A 127 8.16 11.74 1.00
N PHE A 128 7.62 12.82 1.53
CA PHE A 128 8.37 13.80 2.29
C PHE A 128 7.83 13.76 3.70
N GLY A 129 8.54 13.06 4.58
CA GLY A 129 8.19 13.03 5.99
C GLY A 129 7.88 14.43 6.50
N LEU A 130 7.02 14.54 7.51
CA LEU A 130 6.54 15.82 8.06
C LEU A 130 7.67 16.87 8.21
N ALA A 131 8.86 16.43 8.62
CA ALA A 131 10.05 17.26 8.75
C ALA A 131 10.47 17.95 7.44
N GLU A 132 10.52 17.22 6.33
CA GLU A 132 11.00 17.69 5.02
C GLU A 132 9.95 18.59 4.34
N SER A 133 8.67 18.32 4.61
CA SER A 133 7.56 19.18 4.21
C SER A 133 7.56 20.51 4.98
N ILE A 134 7.81 20.48 6.30
CA ILE A 134 7.98 21.70 7.10
C ILE A 134 9.21 22.48 6.63
N GLU A 135 10.33 21.81 6.36
CA GLU A 135 11.56 22.48 5.94
C GLU A 135 11.39 23.20 4.61
N ARG A 136 10.74 22.59 3.61
CA ARG A 136 10.41 23.29 2.37
C ARG A 136 9.51 24.50 2.58
N GLU A 137 8.51 24.40 3.47
CA GLU A 137 7.65 25.54 3.76
C GLU A 137 8.38 26.67 4.49
N VAL A 138 9.26 26.33 5.44
CA VAL A 138 10.15 27.31 6.07
C VAL A 138 11.04 27.99 5.02
N GLN A 139 11.60 27.24 4.06
CA GLN A 139 12.41 27.81 2.98
C GLN A 139 11.57 28.69 2.04
N ARG A 140 10.34 28.30 1.73
CA ARG A 140 9.40 29.11 0.92
C ARG A 140 9.08 30.44 1.60
N ILE A 141 8.77 30.42 2.90
CA ILE A 141 8.48 31.62 3.70
C ILE A 141 9.72 32.52 3.82
N LYS A 142 10.92 31.94 4.02
CA LYS A 142 12.19 32.69 4.01
C LYS A 142 12.43 33.39 2.66
N LYS A 143 12.17 32.70 1.55
CA LYS A 143 12.31 33.27 0.20
C LYS A 143 11.34 34.42 -0.06
N LEU A 144 10.17 34.39 0.58
CA LEU A 144 9.19 35.48 0.55
C LEU A 144 9.53 36.65 1.49
N LYS A 145 10.65 36.59 2.23
CA LYS A 145 11.08 37.60 3.22
C LYS A 145 10.02 37.94 4.28
N LEU A 146 9.11 37.00 4.56
CA LEU A 146 8.01 37.20 5.52
C LEU A 146 8.43 36.92 6.98
N LEU A 147 9.64 36.41 7.19
CA LEU A 147 10.23 36.21 8.52
C LEU A 147 11.55 36.98 8.60
N LYS A 148 11.69 37.77 9.67
CA LYS A 148 12.92 38.46 10.08
C LYS A 148 13.82 37.54 10.89
#